data_AF-A0A3E1INU7-F1
#
_entry.id   AF-A0A3E1INU7-F1
#
_cell.length_a   1.000
_cell.length_b   1.000
_cell.length_c   1.000
_cell.angle_alpha   90.00
_cell.angle_beta   90.00
_cell.angle_gamma   90.00
#
_symmetry.space_group_name_H-M   'P 1'
#
loop_
_entity.id
_entity.type
_entity.pdbx_description
1 polymer ?
#
loop_
_entity_poly.entity_id
_entity_poly.type
_entity_poly.pdbx_seq_one_letter_code
_entity_poly.pdbx_strand_id
1 'polypeptide(L)'
;MNKFTKQCVAAVASLAMAGTLCVAGAVVAGSSAWATPSVDTNGTKGTTGVDNDSAQPSYGNAPWNLGNEATTKTGSITIYKWKSETKDGKEKKETPVEGAGFTIKKIKKIGDTEINLNNYSAWMKITESVAKLNADSVTDNAGDTSDKLKVTYDDTFALGEGKTNAQGVVKFKDLPLGLYRVWESTVPKGYSAAEGGKAFYMTLPMIEKVTSAAAQGGGTKSETKYNYAPFVDPKNVDLSGAVTKTQDLTHTVGAGDTIEYTIKAKLDKSRAKNDEDSKVKPEEFKGYTVYDLAPAGYFEKYDSSVVTKVEVGDTDLKPADNKTYYTVGTPTDVAAPTDNSDVARKKIPITFTEDGNQKLADEVNKDANVGKFVYVSVTFTFKLKDSATLGANKVTNKASILPSHKPGTTVPDEIPSDNPPSTDFATFKIKKVSSKDDSALGGAKFRLFAVKNDAEGCTNALKEGKTGSDLKAVCEDKSSTGFGEKETSSDNDASKKGLTDGYSVKRGEAFYVVETVAPAGYIRNPDVHEFTLDKNKTEDTLTVKNIPDSGNGGKGWLFNLPKTGAAGVVIFALAGVCLVCFGIFVFMRNRKKDEEQQAA
;
A
#
# COMPACT_ATOMS: atom_id res chain seq x y z
N MET A 1 30.56 -12.33 -57.68
CA MET A 1 31.04 -11.17 -58.47
C MET A 1 29.98 -10.75 -59.47
N ASN A 2 29.81 -9.44 -59.67
CA ASN A 2 29.04 -8.72 -60.69
C ASN A 2 27.49 -8.84 -60.77
N LYS A 3 26.89 -7.69 -61.14
CA LYS A 3 25.46 -7.35 -61.23
C LYS A 3 24.95 -7.44 -62.69
N PHE A 4 23.66 -7.07 -62.85
CA PHE A 4 22.90 -6.57 -64.03
C PHE A 4 21.78 -7.50 -64.55
N THR A 5 20.58 -7.06 -64.98
CA THR A 5 19.71 -5.88 -64.64
C THR A 5 18.40 -5.93 -65.45
N LYS A 6 17.22 -5.58 -64.84
CA LYS A 6 15.90 -5.28 -65.47
C LYS A 6 15.18 -6.41 -66.25
N GLN A 7 13.85 -6.39 -66.51
CA GLN A 7 12.66 -5.90 -65.76
C GLN A 7 11.38 -6.47 -66.42
N CYS A 8 10.35 -6.79 -65.61
CA CYS A 8 8.90 -6.90 -65.95
C CYS A 8 8.41 -7.79 -67.11
N VAL A 9 7.53 -8.78 -66.79
CA VAL A 9 6.84 -9.69 -67.72
C VAL A 9 5.39 -9.93 -67.27
N ALA A 10 4.48 -10.09 -68.25
CA ALA A 10 3.10 -10.62 -68.18
C ALA A 10 2.08 -9.84 -67.31
N ALA A 11 0.87 -9.47 -67.75
CA ALA A 11 -0.06 -10.00 -68.78
C ALA A 11 -0.67 -11.38 -68.46
N VAL A 12 -1.87 -11.37 -67.87
CA VAL A 12 -2.80 -12.50 -67.86
C VAL A 12 -4.18 -11.98 -68.27
N ALA A 13 -4.83 -12.69 -69.18
CA ALA A 13 -6.20 -12.44 -69.63
C ALA A 13 -7.01 -13.75 -69.55
N SER A 14 -8.33 -13.63 -69.78
CA SER A 14 -9.32 -14.72 -69.91
C SER A 14 -9.78 -15.41 -68.61
N LEU A 15 -11.00 -15.99 -68.53
CA LEU A 15 -12.34 -15.56 -69.02
C LEU A 15 -13.40 -16.50 -68.39
N ALA A 16 -14.46 -15.96 -67.78
CA ALA A 16 -15.77 -16.63 -67.56
C ALA A 16 -16.75 -15.55 -67.02
N MET A 17 -17.71 -15.05 -67.81
CA MET A 17 -19.04 -15.63 -68.05
C MET A 17 -19.88 -15.89 -66.79
N ALA A 18 -21.17 -15.54 -66.69
CA ALA A 18 -22.04 -14.56 -67.37
C ALA A 18 -23.35 -14.49 -66.56
N GLY A 19 -23.99 -13.33 -66.38
CA GLY A 19 -25.17 -13.25 -65.50
C GLY A 19 -25.93 -11.92 -65.46
N THR A 20 -26.72 -11.67 -66.51
CA THR A 20 -27.91 -10.78 -66.53
C THR A 20 -27.83 -9.38 -65.91
N LEU A 21 -27.58 -8.43 -66.81
CA LEU A 21 -28.01 -7.02 -66.81
C LEU A 21 -29.44 -6.79 -66.27
N CYS A 22 -29.62 -5.77 -65.44
CA CYS A 22 -30.85 -4.96 -65.44
C CYS A 22 -30.56 -3.51 -65.03
N VAL A 23 -31.22 -2.56 -65.69
CA VAL A 23 -30.88 -1.12 -65.63
C VAL A 23 -31.39 -0.47 -64.34
N ALA A 24 -30.52 0.22 -63.62
CA ALA A 24 -30.89 1.24 -62.64
C ALA A 24 -30.35 2.59 -63.12
N GLY A 25 -31.23 3.59 -63.23
CA GLY A 25 -30.89 4.89 -63.77
C GLY A 25 -29.88 5.65 -62.90
N ALA A 26 -29.02 6.43 -63.55
CA ALA A 26 -28.12 7.35 -62.87
C ALA A 26 -28.92 8.48 -62.21
N VAL A 27 -29.32 8.28 -60.95
CA VAL A 27 -29.60 9.40 -60.05
C VAL A 27 -28.26 9.99 -59.69
N VAL A 28 -27.93 11.14 -60.29
CA VAL A 28 -26.86 12.02 -59.79
C VAL A 28 -27.36 12.61 -58.48
N ALA A 29 -27.25 11.81 -57.41
CA ALA A 29 -27.35 12.31 -56.05
C ALA A 29 -26.15 13.23 -55.85
N GLY A 30 -26.38 14.54 -55.84
CA GLY A 30 -25.38 15.51 -55.44
C GLY A 30 -24.98 15.21 -54.01
N SER A 31 -23.86 14.51 -53.83
CA SER A 31 -23.29 14.20 -52.52
C SER A 31 -22.75 15.49 -51.92
N SER A 32 -23.62 16.26 -51.27
CA SER A 32 -23.21 17.19 -50.24
C SER A 32 -22.41 16.38 -49.21
N ALA A 33 -21.10 16.62 -49.17
CA ALA A 33 -20.20 15.95 -48.25
C ALA A 33 -20.40 16.55 -46.86
N TRP A 34 -21.41 16.07 -46.13
CA TRP A 34 -21.66 16.45 -44.75
C TRP A 34 -20.46 15.99 -43.90
N ALA A 35 -19.87 16.92 -43.15
CA ALA A 35 -18.77 16.60 -42.26
C ALA A 35 -19.25 15.58 -41.21
N THR A 36 -18.64 14.40 -41.20
CA THR A 36 -19.02 13.32 -40.28
C THR A 36 -18.35 13.54 -38.92
N PRO A 37 -19.08 13.43 -37.79
CA PRO A 37 -18.51 13.52 -36.45
C PRO A 37 -17.24 12.67 -36.31
N SER A 38 -16.16 13.27 -35.80
CA SER A 38 -14.85 12.62 -35.75
C SER A 38 -14.02 13.07 -34.55
N VAL A 39 -12.99 12.29 -34.23
CA VAL A 39 -12.04 12.56 -33.15
C VAL A 39 -10.73 13.08 -33.75
N ASP A 40 -10.16 14.12 -33.14
CA ASP A 40 -8.83 14.65 -33.42
C ASP A 40 -7.98 14.61 -32.14
N THR A 41 -6.84 13.95 -32.23
CA THR A 41 -5.87 13.75 -31.15
C THR A 41 -4.57 14.54 -31.35
N ASN A 42 -4.54 15.47 -32.32
CA ASN A 42 -3.36 16.31 -32.61
C ASN A 42 -3.39 17.67 -31.88
N GLY A 43 -4.30 17.84 -30.92
CA GLY A 43 -4.49 19.09 -30.19
C GLY A 43 -3.26 19.52 -29.38
N THR A 44 -2.92 20.80 -29.42
CA THR A 44 -1.83 21.41 -28.63
C THR A 44 -2.26 21.66 -27.19
N LYS A 45 -1.32 21.57 -26.24
CA LYS A 45 -1.53 21.85 -24.81
C LYS A 45 -2.30 23.15 -24.60
N GLY A 46 -3.30 23.12 -23.72
CA GLY A 46 -4.08 24.30 -23.36
C GLY A 46 -3.28 25.31 -22.54
N THR A 47 -3.77 26.54 -22.44
CA THR A 47 -3.17 27.58 -21.59
C THR A 47 -3.12 27.13 -20.13
N THR A 48 -1.94 27.24 -19.52
CA THR A 48 -1.68 26.90 -18.11
C THR A 48 -2.03 28.05 -17.16
N GLY A 49 -2.32 27.72 -15.90
CA GLY A 49 -2.64 28.71 -14.84
C GLY A 49 -3.78 28.25 -13.93
N VAL A 50 -4.26 29.14 -13.06
CA VAL A 50 -5.43 28.90 -12.20
C VAL A 50 -6.70 29.58 -12.73
N ASP A 51 -6.58 30.74 -13.38
CA ASP A 51 -7.70 31.58 -13.83
C ASP A 51 -7.69 31.84 -15.36
N ASN A 52 -6.84 31.13 -16.12
CA ASN A 52 -6.71 31.29 -17.58
C ASN A 52 -7.58 30.26 -18.34
N ASP A 53 -8.30 30.69 -19.37
CA ASP A 53 -8.99 29.81 -20.30
C ASP A 53 -8.02 28.98 -21.15
N SER A 54 -8.28 27.67 -21.27
CA SER A 54 -7.34 26.74 -21.91
C SER A 54 -7.36 26.78 -23.43
N ALA A 55 -8.43 27.28 -24.04
CA ALA A 55 -8.50 27.63 -25.45
C ALA A 55 -9.26 28.95 -25.64
N GLN A 56 -9.16 29.54 -26.84
CA GLN A 56 -9.98 30.68 -27.19
C GLN A 56 -11.37 30.21 -27.70
N PRO A 57 -12.47 30.83 -27.24
CA PRO A 57 -13.82 30.47 -27.66
C PRO A 57 -14.09 30.86 -29.12
N SER A 58 -14.91 30.07 -29.82
CA SER A 58 -15.31 30.32 -31.21
C SER A 58 -16.75 30.80 -31.27
N TYR A 59 -16.95 32.11 -31.17
CA TYR A 59 -18.30 32.70 -31.14
C TYR A 59 -18.96 32.79 -32.51
N GLY A 60 -20.26 32.48 -32.55
CA GLY A 60 -21.13 32.69 -33.71
C GLY A 60 -22.51 33.21 -33.31
N ASN A 61 -23.42 33.26 -34.29
CA ASN A 61 -24.81 33.65 -34.11
C ASN A 61 -25.56 32.69 -33.17
N ALA A 62 -26.66 33.16 -32.58
CA ALA A 62 -27.58 32.28 -31.86
C ALA A 62 -28.08 31.16 -32.79
N PRO A 63 -28.22 29.90 -32.31
CA PRO A 63 -28.57 28.77 -33.16
C PRO A 63 -29.95 28.94 -33.82
N TRP A 64 -30.92 29.53 -33.11
CA TRP A 64 -32.24 29.91 -33.67
C TRP A 64 -32.21 31.07 -34.68
N ASN A 65 -31.05 31.72 -34.87
CA ASN A 65 -30.82 32.80 -35.84
C ASN A 65 -29.88 32.38 -37.00
N LEU A 66 -29.58 31.07 -37.16
CA LEU A 66 -28.68 30.58 -38.23
C LEU A 66 -29.32 30.56 -39.63
N GLY A 67 -30.65 30.65 -39.73
CA GLY A 67 -31.36 30.56 -41.01
C GLY A 67 -31.00 29.26 -41.76
N ASN A 68 -30.58 29.37 -43.02
CA ASN A 68 -30.23 28.21 -43.84
C ASN A 68 -28.98 27.45 -43.35
N GLU A 69 -28.09 28.07 -42.55
CA GLU A 69 -26.94 27.37 -41.96
C GLU A 69 -27.36 26.36 -40.88
N ALA A 70 -28.58 26.47 -40.34
CA ALA A 70 -29.03 25.72 -39.17
C ALA A 70 -29.03 24.19 -39.33
N THR A 71 -28.98 23.68 -40.57
CA THR A 71 -28.89 22.25 -40.90
C THR A 71 -27.46 21.78 -41.19
N THR A 72 -26.57 22.68 -41.60
CA THR A 72 -25.16 22.38 -41.97
C THR A 72 -24.16 22.76 -40.87
N LYS A 73 -24.56 23.60 -39.90
CA LYS A 73 -23.66 24.11 -38.86
C LYS A 73 -23.22 23.00 -37.91
N THR A 74 -21.93 22.75 -37.89
CA THR A 74 -21.27 21.89 -36.90
C THR A 74 -20.46 22.73 -35.90
N GLY A 75 -20.02 22.08 -34.83
CA GLY A 75 -19.06 22.63 -33.87
C GLY A 75 -18.08 21.56 -33.40
N SER A 76 -17.39 21.85 -32.30
CA SER A 76 -16.48 20.90 -31.65
C SER A 76 -16.49 21.04 -30.14
N ILE A 77 -16.23 19.96 -29.41
CA ILE A 77 -15.98 19.97 -27.96
C ILE A 77 -14.54 19.52 -27.75
N THR A 78 -13.74 20.34 -27.05
CA THR A 78 -12.33 20.04 -26.75
C THR A 78 -12.15 19.73 -25.27
N ILE A 79 -11.48 18.64 -24.95
CA ILE A 79 -11.19 18.24 -23.56
C ILE A 79 -9.71 18.41 -23.32
N TYR A 80 -9.37 19.22 -22.32
CA TYR A 80 -8.03 19.40 -21.78
C TYR A 80 -7.95 18.67 -20.44
N LYS A 81 -7.39 17.46 -20.44
CA LYS A 81 -7.24 16.66 -19.23
C LYS A 81 -5.96 17.04 -18.49
N TRP A 82 -6.12 17.39 -17.23
CA TRP A 82 -5.03 17.77 -16.34
C TRP A 82 -4.93 16.81 -15.15
N LYS A 83 -3.77 16.80 -14.49
CA LYS A 83 -3.65 16.30 -13.12
C LYS A 83 -4.42 17.25 -12.18
N SER A 84 -5.02 16.70 -11.12
CA SER A 84 -5.56 17.49 -10.02
C SER A 84 -4.40 17.95 -9.15
N GLU A 85 -4.17 19.26 -9.16
CA GLU A 85 -3.04 19.94 -8.55
C GLU A 85 -3.57 21.28 -8.06
N THR A 86 -3.37 21.65 -6.80
CA THR A 86 -3.88 22.92 -6.26
C THR A 86 -2.78 23.95 -6.10
N LYS A 87 -3.15 25.22 -6.31
CA LYS A 87 -2.35 26.38 -5.94
C LYS A 87 -3.30 27.41 -5.32
N ASP A 88 -2.96 27.91 -4.13
CA ASP A 88 -3.72 28.92 -3.40
C ASP A 88 -5.23 28.56 -3.24
N GLY A 89 -5.51 27.27 -3.04
CA GLY A 89 -6.88 26.73 -2.90
C GLY A 89 -7.69 26.60 -4.21
N LYS A 90 -7.07 26.87 -5.37
CA LYS A 90 -7.65 26.69 -6.71
C LYS A 90 -7.01 25.52 -7.43
N GLU A 91 -7.78 24.83 -8.27
CA GLU A 91 -7.25 23.85 -9.22
C GLU A 91 -6.35 24.54 -10.25
N LYS A 92 -5.17 23.97 -10.47
CA LYS A 92 -4.13 24.43 -11.38
C LYS A 92 -4.20 23.66 -12.69
N LYS A 93 -3.88 24.33 -13.79
CA LYS A 93 -3.63 23.72 -15.09
C LYS A 93 -2.14 23.79 -15.37
N GLU A 94 -1.45 22.66 -15.25
CA GLU A 94 0.01 22.58 -15.46
C GLU A 94 0.40 21.24 -16.07
N THR A 95 0.15 20.13 -15.36
CA THR A 95 0.53 18.79 -15.82
C THR A 95 -0.59 18.17 -16.67
N PRO A 96 -0.38 17.93 -17.97
CA PRO A 96 -1.35 17.24 -18.82
C PRO A 96 -1.41 15.74 -18.48
N VAL A 97 -2.53 15.09 -18.78
CA VAL A 97 -2.71 13.64 -18.57
C VAL A 97 -3.02 12.94 -19.89
N GLU A 98 -2.10 12.09 -20.33
CA GLU A 98 -2.18 11.31 -21.57
C GLU A 98 -3.05 10.04 -21.41
N GLY A 99 -3.66 9.60 -22.50
CA GLY A 99 -4.36 8.32 -22.59
C GLY A 99 -5.76 8.28 -21.98
N ALA A 100 -6.26 9.40 -21.43
CA ALA A 100 -7.57 9.48 -20.81
C ALA A 100 -8.65 9.37 -21.90
N GLY A 101 -9.44 8.31 -21.85
CA GLY A 101 -10.49 8.02 -22.81
C GLY A 101 -11.79 8.71 -22.42
N PHE A 102 -12.37 9.46 -23.35
CA PHE A 102 -13.66 10.12 -23.20
C PHE A 102 -14.65 9.57 -24.21
N THR A 103 -15.86 9.29 -23.73
CA THR A 103 -17.02 8.98 -24.59
C THR A 103 -18.03 10.12 -24.53
N ILE A 104 -18.65 10.40 -25.67
CA ILE A 104 -19.67 11.42 -25.86
C ILE A 104 -20.92 10.78 -26.47
N LYS A 105 -22.11 11.11 -25.93
CA LYS A 105 -23.41 10.75 -26.51
C LYS A 105 -24.27 11.99 -26.68
N LYS A 106 -24.92 12.12 -27.84
CA LYS A 106 -25.93 13.16 -28.11
C LYS A 106 -27.26 12.74 -27.49
N ILE A 107 -27.92 13.68 -26.80
CA ILE A 107 -29.28 13.50 -26.26
C ILE A 107 -30.27 14.03 -27.28
N LYS A 108 -31.19 13.17 -27.72
CA LYS A 108 -32.27 13.47 -28.65
C LYS A 108 -33.51 14.02 -27.93
N LYS A 109 -33.82 13.49 -26.74
CA LYS A 109 -34.99 13.91 -25.95
C LYS A 109 -34.73 14.04 -24.46
N ILE A 110 -35.46 14.93 -23.81
CA ILE A 110 -35.66 14.98 -22.35
C ILE A 110 -37.15 14.80 -22.08
N GLY A 111 -37.52 13.69 -21.44
CA GLY A 111 -38.90 13.19 -21.48
C GLY A 111 -39.37 13.05 -22.93
N ASP A 112 -40.56 13.57 -23.24
CA ASP A 112 -41.10 13.54 -24.60
C ASP A 112 -40.57 14.67 -25.51
N THR A 113 -39.92 15.70 -24.94
CA THR A 113 -39.46 16.89 -25.66
C THR A 113 -38.20 16.61 -26.47
N GLU A 114 -38.26 16.85 -27.78
CA GLU A 114 -37.09 16.79 -28.68
C GLU A 114 -36.15 17.99 -28.47
N ILE A 115 -34.85 17.70 -28.38
CA ILE A 115 -33.80 18.69 -28.13
C ILE A 115 -33.21 19.17 -29.46
N ASN A 116 -33.92 20.11 -30.08
CA ASN A 116 -33.44 20.86 -31.24
C ASN A 116 -33.05 22.29 -30.80
N LEU A 117 -31.75 22.59 -30.73
CA LEU A 117 -31.23 23.87 -30.24
C LEU A 117 -31.50 25.07 -31.16
N ASN A 118 -32.03 24.84 -32.37
CA ASN A 118 -32.57 25.90 -33.23
C ASN A 118 -33.93 26.43 -32.70
N ASN A 119 -34.52 25.78 -31.69
CA ASN A 119 -35.77 26.19 -31.04
C ASN A 119 -35.50 26.65 -29.60
N TYR A 120 -35.94 27.87 -29.25
CA TYR A 120 -35.76 28.42 -27.89
C TYR A 120 -36.43 27.57 -26.79
N SER A 121 -37.50 26.85 -27.10
CA SER A 121 -38.16 25.93 -26.17
C SER A 121 -37.29 24.75 -25.73
N ALA A 122 -36.39 24.25 -26.58
CA ALA A 122 -35.45 23.20 -26.21
C ALA A 122 -34.44 23.70 -25.15
N TRP A 123 -34.00 24.96 -25.26
CA TRP A 123 -33.15 25.60 -24.26
C TRP A 123 -33.83 25.71 -22.90
N MET A 124 -35.08 26.15 -22.87
CA MET A 124 -35.87 26.19 -21.63
C MET A 124 -35.96 24.80 -20.98
N LYS A 125 -36.27 23.75 -21.77
CA LYS A 125 -36.34 22.37 -21.27
C LYS A 125 -35.02 21.87 -20.68
N ILE A 126 -33.88 22.24 -21.26
CA ILE A 126 -32.56 21.94 -20.70
C ILE A 126 -32.39 22.68 -19.37
N THR A 127 -32.69 23.98 -19.30
CA THR A 127 -32.53 24.77 -18.06
C THR A 127 -33.38 24.27 -16.89
N GLU A 128 -34.63 23.85 -17.15
CA GLU A 128 -35.49 23.17 -16.16
C GLU A 128 -34.85 21.89 -15.58
N SER A 129 -33.98 21.24 -16.37
CA SER A 129 -33.41 19.93 -16.08
C SER A 129 -32.00 20.00 -15.48
N VAL A 130 -31.38 21.19 -15.40
CA VAL A 130 -29.97 21.39 -15.02
C VAL A 130 -29.63 20.75 -13.67
N ALA A 131 -30.49 20.83 -12.67
CA ALA A 131 -30.22 20.21 -11.37
C ALA A 131 -30.03 18.69 -11.45
N LYS A 132 -30.84 18.00 -12.26
CA LYS A 132 -30.74 16.54 -12.45
C LYS A 132 -29.58 16.16 -13.39
N LEU A 133 -29.33 16.96 -14.43
CA LEU A 133 -28.17 16.80 -15.31
C LEU A 133 -26.85 16.97 -14.54
N ASN A 134 -26.71 18.05 -13.77
CA ASN A 134 -25.51 18.31 -12.94
C ASN A 134 -25.31 17.28 -11.82
N ALA A 135 -26.33 16.52 -11.44
CA ALA A 135 -26.23 15.40 -10.52
C ALA A 135 -25.90 14.04 -11.21
N ASP A 136 -25.81 13.99 -12.55
CA ASP A 136 -25.85 12.77 -13.38
C ASP A 136 -27.05 11.85 -13.04
N SER A 137 -28.14 12.44 -12.54
CA SER A 137 -29.37 11.73 -12.16
C SER A 137 -30.27 11.53 -13.38
N VAL A 138 -29.77 10.73 -14.32
CA VAL A 138 -30.44 10.43 -15.61
C VAL A 138 -30.75 8.93 -15.75
N THR A 139 -31.72 8.62 -16.60
CA THR A 139 -32.07 7.24 -16.98
C THR A 139 -32.56 7.22 -18.43
N ASP A 140 -32.08 6.26 -19.21
CA ASP A 140 -32.57 5.95 -20.57
C ASP A 140 -33.63 4.82 -20.57
N ASN A 141 -33.84 4.18 -19.42
CA ASN A 141 -34.94 3.23 -19.25
C ASN A 141 -36.27 3.97 -19.08
N ALA A 142 -37.13 3.92 -20.10
CA ALA A 142 -38.46 4.52 -20.06
C ALA A 142 -39.34 3.99 -18.91
N GLY A 143 -39.14 2.73 -18.48
CA GLY A 143 -39.84 2.08 -17.37
C GLY A 143 -39.29 2.41 -15.98
N ASP A 144 -38.23 3.20 -15.85
CA ASP A 144 -37.70 3.65 -14.55
C ASP A 144 -38.75 4.53 -13.83
N THR A 145 -39.10 4.18 -12.59
CA THR A 145 -40.07 4.89 -11.76
C THR A 145 -39.42 5.78 -10.69
N SER A 146 -38.09 5.86 -10.65
CA SER A 146 -37.36 6.78 -9.77
C SER A 146 -37.45 8.23 -10.25
N ASP A 147 -37.10 9.19 -9.39
CA ASP A 147 -37.09 10.63 -9.72
C ASP A 147 -35.93 11.05 -10.67
N LYS A 148 -35.35 10.12 -11.44
CA LYS A 148 -34.31 10.43 -12.43
C LYS A 148 -34.90 11.16 -13.64
N LEU A 149 -34.07 11.98 -14.28
CA LEU A 149 -34.41 12.61 -15.54
C LEU A 149 -34.42 11.58 -16.66
N LYS A 150 -35.57 11.35 -17.29
CA LYS A 150 -35.69 10.48 -18.45
C LYS A 150 -35.09 11.15 -19.68
N VAL A 151 -34.15 10.46 -20.32
CA VAL A 151 -33.47 10.93 -21.54
C VAL A 151 -33.55 9.88 -22.64
N THR A 152 -33.54 10.31 -23.91
CA THR A 152 -33.36 9.40 -25.05
C THR A 152 -32.11 9.85 -25.80
N TYR A 153 -31.16 8.94 -26.02
CA TYR A 153 -29.98 9.22 -26.83
C TYR A 153 -30.33 9.22 -28.33
N ASP A 154 -29.50 9.86 -29.14
CA ASP A 154 -29.64 9.84 -30.60
C ASP A 154 -28.91 8.61 -31.16
N ASP A 155 -29.63 7.52 -31.44
CA ASP A 155 -29.02 6.28 -31.94
C ASP A 155 -28.36 6.44 -33.32
N THR A 156 -28.64 7.53 -34.04
CA THR A 156 -27.95 7.88 -35.29
C THR A 156 -26.60 8.58 -35.05
N PHE A 157 -26.35 9.06 -33.83
CA PHE A 157 -25.07 9.63 -33.41
C PHE A 157 -24.13 8.52 -32.91
N ALA A 158 -23.38 7.93 -33.83
CA ALA A 158 -22.29 7.02 -33.52
C ALA A 158 -20.94 7.78 -33.50
N LEU A 159 -20.39 8.01 -32.30
CA LEU A 159 -19.02 8.48 -32.10
C LEU A 159 -18.36 7.63 -31.01
N GLY A 160 -17.17 7.11 -31.30
CA GLY A 160 -16.43 6.23 -30.40
C GLY A 160 -15.73 6.97 -29.26
N GLU A 161 -14.97 6.23 -28.46
CA GLU A 161 -14.06 6.82 -27.47
C GLU A 161 -12.93 7.59 -28.17
N GLY A 162 -12.64 8.79 -27.68
CA GLY A 162 -11.44 9.55 -28.03
C GLY A 162 -10.49 9.63 -26.84
N LYS A 163 -9.19 9.35 -27.04
CA LYS A 163 -8.17 9.40 -25.98
C LYS A 163 -7.33 10.67 -26.05
N THR A 164 -6.97 11.22 -24.89
CA THR A 164 -6.05 12.36 -24.82
C THR A 164 -4.64 11.98 -25.27
N ASN A 165 -3.98 12.90 -25.97
CA ASN A 165 -2.58 12.77 -26.37
C ASN A 165 -1.61 13.15 -25.22
N ALA A 166 -0.29 13.10 -25.50
CA ALA A 166 0.78 13.56 -24.60
C ALA A 166 0.65 15.01 -24.09
N GLN A 167 -0.17 15.85 -24.72
CA GLN A 167 -0.47 17.21 -24.27
C GLN A 167 -1.78 17.32 -23.48
N GLY A 168 -2.42 16.18 -23.17
CA GLY A 168 -3.66 16.08 -22.41
C GLY A 168 -4.91 16.40 -23.23
N VAL A 169 -4.83 16.39 -24.57
CA VAL A 169 -5.90 16.93 -25.42
C VAL A 169 -6.60 15.85 -26.25
N VAL A 170 -7.93 15.89 -26.26
CA VAL A 170 -8.76 15.23 -27.27
C VAL A 170 -9.85 16.19 -27.74
N LYS A 171 -10.11 16.23 -29.05
CA LYS A 171 -11.13 17.09 -29.65
C LYS A 171 -12.14 16.25 -30.43
N PHE A 172 -13.41 16.38 -30.07
CA PHE A 172 -14.53 15.86 -30.85
C PHE A 172 -14.98 16.97 -31.80
N LYS A 173 -14.83 16.76 -33.11
CA LYS A 173 -15.09 17.76 -34.16
C LYS A 173 -16.20 17.31 -35.10
N ASP A 174 -16.66 18.25 -35.92
CA ASP A 174 -17.76 18.04 -36.89
C ASP A 174 -19.06 17.56 -36.21
N LEU A 175 -19.26 17.98 -34.95
CA LEU A 175 -20.42 17.62 -34.15
C LEU A 175 -21.65 18.43 -34.58
N PRO A 176 -22.82 17.81 -34.78
CA PRO A 176 -24.07 18.56 -35.00
C PRO A 176 -24.47 19.34 -33.74
N LEU A 177 -25.29 20.37 -33.89
CA LEU A 177 -25.79 21.13 -32.74
C LEU A 177 -26.70 20.24 -31.85
N GLY A 178 -26.61 20.37 -30.54
CA GLY A 178 -27.35 19.51 -29.61
C GLY A 178 -26.88 19.57 -28.16
N LEU A 179 -27.58 18.83 -27.30
CA LEU A 179 -27.13 18.51 -25.93
C LEU A 179 -26.33 17.21 -25.94
N TYR A 180 -25.21 17.20 -25.22
CA TYR A 180 -24.30 16.07 -25.12
C TYR A 180 -24.06 15.67 -23.67
N ARG A 181 -23.97 14.37 -23.41
CA ARG A 181 -23.43 13.77 -22.19
C ARG A 181 -22.01 13.28 -22.47
N VAL A 182 -21.06 13.66 -21.64
CA VAL A 182 -19.63 13.36 -21.79
C VAL A 182 -19.10 12.78 -20.49
N TRP A 183 -18.30 11.71 -20.55
CA TRP A 183 -17.66 11.12 -19.37
C TRP A 183 -16.31 10.48 -19.73
N GLU A 184 -15.46 10.31 -18.73
CA GLU A 184 -14.20 9.56 -18.85
C GLU A 184 -14.52 8.07 -18.81
N SER A 185 -14.40 7.40 -19.96
CA SER A 185 -14.65 5.96 -20.13
C SER A 185 -13.42 5.10 -19.86
N THR A 186 -12.22 5.68 -19.97
CA THR A 186 -10.94 5.03 -19.64
C THR A 186 -10.07 5.97 -18.82
N VAL A 187 -9.84 5.65 -17.53
CA VAL A 187 -8.88 6.38 -16.68
C VAL A 187 -7.46 5.83 -16.96
N PRO A 188 -6.43 6.68 -17.16
CA PRO A 188 -5.06 6.22 -17.38
C PRO A 188 -4.45 5.53 -16.16
N LYS A 189 -3.53 4.61 -16.43
CA LYS A 189 -2.75 3.91 -15.39
C LYS A 189 -2.04 4.90 -14.48
N GLY A 190 -2.13 4.65 -13.17
CA GLY A 190 -1.53 5.51 -12.14
C GLY A 190 -2.40 6.69 -11.69
N TYR A 191 -3.64 6.78 -12.18
CA TYR A 191 -4.58 7.85 -11.81
C TYR A 191 -5.94 7.29 -11.35
N SER A 192 -6.70 8.10 -10.62
CA SER A 192 -8.17 7.97 -10.52
C SER A 192 -8.85 9.19 -11.16
N ALA A 193 -10.10 9.01 -11.58
CA ALA A 193 -10.95 10.14 -11.94
C ALA A 193 -11.26 10.99 -10.70
N ALA A 194 -10.99 12.29 -10.81
CA ALA A 194 -11.52 13.27 -9.87
C ALA A 194 -13.06 13.29 -9.94
N GLU A 195 -13.73 13.65 -8.84
CA GLU A 195 -15.20 13.67 -8.74
C GLU A 195 -15.86 12.34 -9.20
N GLY A 196 -15.18 11.21 -8.94
CA GLY A 196 -15.69 9.87 -9.26
C GLY A 196 -15.89 9.56 -10.75
N GLY A 197 -15.32 10.35 -11.67
CA GLY A 197 -15.54 10.16 -13.11
C GLY A 197 -16.97 10.47 -13.56
N LYS A 198 -17.67 11.29 -12.76
CA LYS A 198 -19.03 11.78 -13.01
C LYS A 198 -19.16 12.38 -14.41
N ALA A 199 -20.26 12.06 -15.10
CA ALA A 199 -20.54 12.62 -16.40
C ALA A 199 -20.94 14.11 -16.29
N PHE A 200 -20.54 14.90 -17.28
CA PHE A 200 -20.94 16.29 -17.45
C PHE A 200 -21.76 16.46 -18.73
N TYR A 201 -22.52 17.55 -18.79
CA TYR A 201 -23.47 17.82 -19.87
C TYR A 201 -23.15 19.16 -20.50
N MET A 202 -23.13 19.21 -21.84
CA MET A 202 -22.78 20.40 -22.61
C MET A 202 -23.76 20.62 -23.75
N THR A 203 -24.13 21.88 -23.96
CA THR A 203 -24.78 22.31 -25.20
C THR A 203 -23.74 22.69 -26.24
N LEU A 204 -24.02 22.41 -27.50
CA LEU A 204 -23.24 22.87 -28.64
C LEU A 204 -24.17 23.61 -29.62
N PRO A 205 -24.05 24.94 -29.79
CA PRO A 205 -23.09 25.83 -29.13
C PRO A 205 -23.32 25.94 -27.61
N MET A 206 -22.34 26.42 -26.86
CA MET A 206 -22.48 26.78 -25.44
C MET A 206 -22.88 28.25 -25.31
N ILE A 207 -23.82 28.57 -24.41
CA ILE A 207 -24.20 29.97 -24.12
C ILE A 207 -23.23 30.56 -23.09
N GLU A 208 -22.63 31.70 -23.43
CA GLU A 208 -21.67 32.40 -22.58
C GLU A 208 -22.06 33.88 -22.42
N LYS A 209 -21.89 34.44 -21.22
CA LYS A 209 -22.05 35.88 -20.95
C LYS A 209 -20.68 36.55 -20.89
N VAL A 210 -20.27 37.14 -22.00
CA VAL A 210 -18.95 37.74 -22.17
C VAL A 210 -19.00 39.20 -21.75
N THR A 211 -18.16 39.59 -20.79
CA THR A 211 -18.03 41.00 -20.38
C THR A 211 -16.72 41.56 -20.91
N SER A 212 -16.82 42.63 -21.71
CA SER A 212 -15.67 43.37 -22.23
C SER A 212 -15.64 44.77 -21.61
N ALA A 213 -14.44 45.29 -21.36
CA ALA A 213 -14.25 46.73 -21.23
C ALA A 213 -14.74 47.40 -22.52
N ALA A 214 -15.54 48.45 -22.41
CA ALA A 214 -15.92 49.22 -23.59
C ALA A 214 -14.70 49.98 -24.14
N ALA A 215 -14.81 50.40 -25.40
CA ALA A 215 -13.86 51.37 -25.96
C ALA A 215 -13.84 52.65 -25.10
N GLN A 216 -12.70 53.35 -25.11
CA GLN A 216 -12.33 54.44 -24.20
C GLN A 216 -13.51 55.30 -23.70
N GLY A 217 -13.73 55.31 -22.38
CA GLY A 217 -14.73 56.15 -21.71
C GLY A 217 -16.09 55.50 -21.44
N GLY A 218 -16.37 54.31 -21.98
CA GLY A 218 -17.59 53.55 -21.67
C GLY A 218 -17.46 52.62 -20.45
N GLY A 219 -18.59 52.38 -19.76
CA GLY A 219 -18.69 51.33 -18.74
C GLY A 219 -18.62 49.90 -19.33
N THR A 220 -18.50 48.89 -18.48
CA THR A 220 -18.44 47.47 -18.91
C THR A 220 -19.69 47.05 -19.67
N LYS A 221 -19.49 46.39 -20.83
CA LYS A 221 -20.58 45.83 -21.65
C LYS A 221 -20.57 44.31 -21.52
N SER A 222 -21.70 43.72 -21.11
CA SER A 222 -21.91 42.27 -21.17
C SER A 222 -22.78 41.90 -22.37
N GLU A 223 -22.35 40.92 -23.14
CA GLU A 223 -23.06 40.37 -24.30
C GLU A 223 -23.29 38.87 -24.14
N THR A 224 -24.39 38.35 -24.67
CA THR A 224 -24.61 36.90 -24.77
C THR A 224 -24.00 36.41 -26.08
N LYS A 225 -23.11 35.43 -26.01
CA LYS A 225 -22.45 34.82 -27.17
C LYS A 225 -22.64 33.30 -27.17
N TYR A 226 -22.49 32.71 -28.35
CA TYR A 226 -22.73 31.28 -28.59
C TYR A 226 -21.44 30.66 -29.09
N ASN A 227 -20.77 29.89 -28.25
CA ASN A 227 -19.49 29.27 -28.54
C ASN A 227 -19.70 27.93 -29.26
N TYR A 228 -19.24 27.83 -30.51
CA TYR A 228 -19.28 26.62 -31.33
C TYR A 228 -18.03 25.74 -31.19
N ALA A 229 -17.04 26.16 -30.39
CA ALA A 229 -15.89 25.36 -30.01
C ALA A 229 -15.61 25.41 -28.48
N PRO A 230 -16.60 25.08 -27.62
CA PRO A 230 -16.38 25.04 -26.18
C PRO A 230 -15.33 24.00 -25.78
N PHE A 231 -14.71 24.23 -24.62
CA PHE A 231 -13.73 23.33 -24.04
C PHE A 231 -14.01 23.11 -22.56
N VAL A 232 -13.41 22.06 -21.99
CA VAL A 232 -13.49 21.70 -20.57
C VAL A 232 -12.14 21.24 -20.03
N ASP A 233 -11.94 21.39 -18.72
CA ASP A 233 -10.68 21.14 -18.02
C ASP A 233 -10.76 20.03 -16.93
N PRO A 234 -11.29 18.82 -17.22
CA PRO A 234 -11.43 17.78 -16.21
C PRO A 234 -10.08 17.34 -15.62
N LYS A 235 -10.12 16.80 -14.40
CA LYS A 235 -8.95 16.46 -13.59
C LYS A 235 -8.83 14.97 -13.32
N ASN A 236 -7.62 14.47 -13.12
CA ASN A 236 -7.32 13.14 -12.57
C ASN A 236 -6.42 13.25 -11.34
N VAL A 237 -6.75 12.53 -10.27
CA VAL A 237 -5.91 12.46 -9.08
C VAL A 237 -4.73 11.54 -9.40
N ASP A 238 -3.51 12.04 -9.21
CA ASP A 238 -2.28 11.25 -9.30
C ASP A 238 -2.17 10.30 -8.10
N LEU A 239 -1.92 9.04 -8.39
CA LEU A 239 -1.78 7.95 -7.43
C LEU A 239 -0.38 7.33 -7.39
N SER A 240 0.64 7.98 -7.97
CA SER A 240 2.04 7.71 -7.61
C SER A 240 2.24 7.91 -6.09
N GLY A 241 2.99 7.00 -5.45
CA GLY A 241 3.12 6.98 -3.99
C GLY A 241 1.80 6.78 -3.21
N ALA A 242 0.69 6.42 -3.86
CA ALA A 242 -0.60 6.26 -3.19
C ALA A 242 -0.65 5.08 -2.24
N VAL A 243 0.23 4.09 -2.39
CA VAL A 243 0.33 2.99 -1.42
C VAL A 243 1.77 2.74 -1.05
N THR A 244 2.04 2.77 0.25
CA THR A 244 3.33 2.38 0.84
C THR A 244 3.12 1.18 1.75
N LYS A 245 4.18 0.41 1.96
CA LYS A 245 4.18 -0.71 2.90
C LYS A 245 5.39 -0.62 3.79
N THR A 246 5.18 -0.62 5.09
CA THR A 246 6.24 -0.73 6.10
C THR A 246 6.24 -2.11 6.72
N GLN A 247 7.31 -2.42 7.43
CA GLN A 247 7.53 -3.68 8.13
C GLN A 247 8.06 -3.36 9.52
N ASP A 248 7.63 -4.14 10.52
CA ASP A 248 8.17 -4.11 11.87
C ASP A 248 8.77 -5.48 12.21
N LEU A 249 10.03 -5.45 12.67
CA LEU A 249 10.86 -6.61 13.04
C LEU A 249 11.19 -6.62 14.54
N THR A 250 10.62 -5.72 15.35
CA THR A 250 10.98 -5.49 16.76
C THR A 250 10.90 -6.75 17.62
N HIS A 251 10.01 -7.68 17.27
CA HIS A 251 9.83 -8.97 17.95
C HIS A 251 10.21 -10.19 17.10
N THR A 252 10.89 -9.99 15.97
CA THR A 252 11.26 -11.04 15.01
C THR A 252 12.76 -11.37 15.13
N VAL A 253 13.13 -12.61 15.43
CA VAL A 253 14.50 -13.10 15.24
C VAL A 253 14.61 -13.92 13.96
N GLY A 254 13.65 -14.80 13.68
CA GLY A 254 13.77 -15.80 12.62
C GLY A 254 12.50 -16.60 12.30
N ALA A 255 12.72 -17.73 11.65
CA ALA A 255 11.71 -18.70 11.25
C ALA A 255 10.78 -19.14 12.39
N GLY A 256 9.47 -19.00 12.25
CA GLY A 256 8.48 -19.34 13.28
C GLY A 256 8.10 -18.18 14.20
N ASP A 257 8.81 -17.06 14.16
CA ASP A 257 8.39 -15.82 14.82
C ASP A 257 7.31 -15.09 14.02
N THR A 258 6.64 -14.13 14.65
CA THR A 258 5.75 -13.18 13.97
C THR A 258 6.53 -12.05 13.31
N ILE A 259 5.95 -11.51 12.24
CA ILE A 259 6.47 -10.39 11.46
C ILE A 259 5.29 -9.50 11.06
N GLU A 260 5.41 -8.19 11.30
CA GLU A 260 4.30 -7.27 11.07
C GLU A 260 4.54 -6.38 9.84
N TYR A 261 3.46 -6.06 9.14
CA TYR A 261 3.46 -5.11 8.03
C TYR A 261 2.30 -4.14 8.17
N THR A 262 2.52 -2.87 7.84
CA THR A 262 1.44 -1.90 7.69
C THR A 262 1.39 -1.38 6.26
N ILE A 263 0.26 -1.57 5.59
CA ILE A 263 -0.03 -0.93 4.31
C ILE A 263 -0.69 0.42 4.62
N LYS A 264 -0.16 1.51 4.08
CA LYS A 264 -0.79 2.83 4.12
C LYS A 264 -1.24 3.21 2.71
N ALA A 265 -2.54 3.31 2.51
CA ALA A 265 -3.21 3.46 1.23
C ALA A 265 -3.98 4.80 1.18
N LYS A 266 -3.62 5.67 0.25
CA LYS A 266 -4.27 6.96 -0.03
C LYS A 266 -5.67 6.71 -0.59
N LEU A 267 -6.68 7.40 -0.04
CA LEU A 267 -8.02 7.43 -0.63
C LEU A 267 -7.98 8.19 -1.95
N ASP A 268 -8.60 7.64 -2.99
CA ASP A 268 -8.56 8.16 -4.36
C ASP A 268 -9.65 9.22 -4.65
N LYS A 269 -10.27 9.73 -3.57
CA LYS A 269 -11.25 10.83 -3.53
C LYS A 269 -10.86 11.76 -2.38
N SER A 270 -11.08 13.07 -2.55
CA SER A 270 -10.72 14.10 -1.57
C SER A 270 -11.64 15.31 -1.68
N ARG A 271 -12.07 15.88 -0.54
CA ARG A 271 -12.87 17.10 -0.50
C ARG A 271 -12.00 18.33 -0.76
N ALA A 272 -12.20 18.98 -1.91
CA ALA A 272 -11.36 20.09 -2.34
C ALA A 272 -11.62 21.42 -1.60
N LYS A 273 -12.87 21.65 -1.15
CA LYS A 273 -13.34 22.91 -0.54
C LYS A 273 -14.34 22.64 0.58
N ASN A 274 -14.62 23.65 1.40
CA ASN A 274 -15.65 23.56 2.45
C ASN A 274 -17.01 24.10 1.96
N ASP A 275 -17.63 23.38 1.03
CA ASP A 275 -19.00 23.61 0.58
C ASP A 275 -19.76 22.26 0.50
N GLU A 276 -21.08 22.30 0.25
CA GLU A 276 -21.93 21.09 0.20
C GLU A 276 -21.75 20.29 -1.11
N ASP A 277 -21.57 20.98 -2.25
CA ASP A 277 -21.46 20.33 -3.57
C ASP A 277 -20.14 19.55 -3.74
N SER A 278 -19.10 19.93 -3.01
CA SER A 278 -17.79 19.25 -2.97
C SER A 278 -17.66 18.13 -1.94
N LYS A 279 -18.73 17.79 -1.20
CA LYS A 279 -18.72 16.61 -0.30
C LYS A 279 -18.65 15.32 -1.10
N VAL A 280 -17.66 14.49 -0.77
CA VAL A 280 -17.49 13.14 -1.34
C VAL A 280 -18.60 12.24 -0.80
N LYS A 281 -19.26 11.50 -1.68
CA LYS A 281 -20.36 10.60 -1.32
C LYS A 281 -19.86 9.16 -1.08
N PRO A 282 -20.51 8.36 -0.22
CA PRO A 282 -20.13 6.97 0.01
C PRO A 282 -20.06 6.14 -1.29
N GLU A 283 -20.95 6.40 -2.25
CA GLU A 283 -20.99 5.68 -3.52
C GLU A 283 -19.74 5.91 -4.38
N GLU A 284 -19.01 7.00 -4.17
CA GLU A 284 -17.77 7.30 -4.89
C GLU A 284 -16.59 6.42 -4.45
N PHE A 285 -16.70 5.71 -3.32
CA PHE A 285 -15.71 4.73 -2.84
C PHE A 285 -15.99 3.29 -3.28
N LYS A 286 -17.10 3.04 -4.00
CA LYS A 286 -17.42 1.70 -4.48
C LYS A 286 -16.27 1.17 -5.37
N GLY A 287 -15.90 -0.09 -5.13
CA GLY A 287 -14.77 -0.75 -5.80
C GLY A 287 -13.38 -0.50 -5.21
N TYR A 288 -13.21 0.47 -4.29
CA TYR A 288 -11.92 0.71 -3.62
C TYR A 288 -11.47 -0.54 -2.85
N THR A 289 -10.27 -1.02 -3.15
CA THR A 289 -9.71 -2.24 -2.53
C THR A 289 -8.24 -2.04 -2.19
N VAL A 290 -7.84 -2.42 -0.98
CA VAL A 290 -6.44 -2.54 -0.58
C VAL A 290 -6.04 -4.00 -0.67
N TYR A 291 -4.88 -4.31 -1.27
CA TYR A 291 -4.35 -5.67 -1.37
C TYR A 291 -3.01 -5.81 -0.66
N ASP A 292 -2.90 -6.85 0.16
CA ASP A 292 -1.61 -7.46 0.50
C ASP A 292 -1.28 -8.51 -0.57
N LEU A 293 -0.04 -8.54 -1.06
CA LEU A 293 0.47 -9.57 -1.95
C LEU A 293 1.63 -10.31 -1.26
N ALA A 294 1.31 -11.08 -0.23
CA ALA A 294 2.24 -11.86 0.56
C ALA A 294 2.94 -12.93 -0.31
N PRO A 295 4.26 -13.15 -0.16
CA PRO A 295 4.96 -14.20 -0.89
C PRO A 295 4.45 -15.58 -0.46
N ALA A 296 4.08 -16.40 -1.44
CA ALA A 296 3.49 -17.71 -1.21
C ALA A 296 4.53 -18.68 -0.62
N GLY A 297 4.11 -19.51 0.33
CA GLY A 297 4.95 -20.53 0.97
C GLY A 297 5.80 -20.05 2.15
N TYR A 298 5.96 -18.74 2.40
CA TYR A 298 6.81 -18.22 3.47
C TYR A 298 6.11 -17.94 4.82
N PHE A 299 4.78 -17.91 4.84
CA PHE A 299 3.99 -17.70 6.05
C PHE A 299 3.09 -18.92 6.35
N GLU A 300 2.73 -19.11 7.62
CA GLU A 300 1.83 -20.21 8.03
C GLU A 300 0.39 -20.04 7.54
N LYS A 301 -0.08 -18.79 7.49
CA LYS A 301 -1.46 -18.41 7.13
C LYS A 301 -1.48 -17.18 6.23
N TYR A 302 -2.60 -17.05 5.53
CA TYR A 302 -2.90 -15.94 4.62
C TYR A 302 -4.37 -15.49 4.71
N ASP A 303 -5.19 -16.18 5.50
CA ASP A 303 -6.62 -15.89 5.69
C ASP A 303 -6.85 -14.64 6.58
N SER A 304 -8.12 -14.30 6.83
CA SER A 304 -8.51 -13.11 7.61
C SER A 304 -7.87 -13.00 9.00
N SER A 305 -7.38 -14.09 9.59
CA SER A 305 -6.70 -14.06 10.90
C SER A 305 -5.35 -13.33 10.89
N VAL A 306 -4.76 -13.04 9.73
CA VAL A 306 -3.52 -12.24 9.65
C VAL A 306 -3.77 -10.74 9.66
N VAL A 307 -5.02 -10.26 9.48
CA VAL A 307 -5.36 -8.82 9.53
C VAL A 307 -5.72 -8.46 10.98
N THR A 308 -4.91 -7.61 11.60
CA THR A 308 -5.04 -7.28 13.03
C THR A 308 -5.64 -5.88 13.28
N LYS A 309 -5.54 -4.97 12.30
CA LYS A 309 -6.09 -3.62 12.40
C LYS A 309 -6.44 -3.04 11.02
N VAL A 310 -7.52 -2.26 10.94
CA VAL A 310 -7.88 -1.45 9.77
C VAL A 310 -8.34 -0.08 10.25
N GLU A 311 -7.78 0.99 9.74
CA GLU A 311 -8.07 2.37 10.14
C GLU A 311 -8.34 3.25 8.93
N VAL A 312 -9.13 4.31 9.11
CA VAL A 312 -9.22 5.43 8.18
C VAL A 312 -8.93 6.74 8.93
N GLY A 313 -7.93 7.49 8.48
CA GLY A 313 -7.30 8.50 9.32
C GLY A 313 -6.78 7.86 10.61
N ASP A 314 -7.20 8.40 11.75
CA ASP A 314 -6.93 7.85 13.10
C ASP A 314 -8.12 7.01 13.64
N THR A 315 -9.12 6.70 12.81
CA THR A 315 -10.35 6.00 13.20
C THR A 315 -10.25 4.50 12.93
N ASP A 316 -10.22 3.68 13.98
CA ASP A 316 -10.21 2.21 13.91
C ASP A 316 -11.59 1.66 13.45
N LEU A 317 -11.61 0.89 12.36
CA LEU A 317 -12.81 0.39 11.68
C LEU A 317 -13.31 -0.96 12.24
N LYS A 318 -13.21 -1.14 13.56
CA LYS A 318 -13.76 -2.31 14.26
C LYS A 318 -15.27 -2.46 14.06
N PRO A 319 -15.80 -3.68 13.87
CA PRO A 319 -17.24 -3.93 13.88
C PRO A 319 -17.91 -3.39 15.16
N ALA A 320 -19.00 -2.65 14.99
CA ALA A 320 -19.75 -2.00 16.06
C ALA A 320 -21.21 -1.81 15.64
N ASP A 321 -22.15 -1.79 16.57
CA ASP A 321 -23.59 -1.54 16.32
C ASP A 321 -24.21 -2.46 15.24
N ASN A 322 -23.82 -3.74 15.21
CA ASN A 322 -24.14 -4.74 14.17
C ASN A 322 -23.66 -4.38 12.74
N LYS A 323 -22.80 -3.37 12.59
CA LYS A 323 -22.17 -2.97 11.33
C LYS A 323 -20.80 -3.62 11.16
N THR A 324 -20.48 -3.94 9.92
CA THR A 324 -19.14 -4.38 9.49
C THR A 324 -18.65 -3.37 8.46
N TYR A 325 -17.48 -2.78 8.66
CA TYR A 325 -16.96 -1.69 7.82
C TYR A 325 -16.06 -2.17 6.67
N TYR A 326 -15.42 -3.33 6.83
CA TYR A 326 -14.61 -3.95 5.78
C TYR A 326 -14.76 -5.46 5.82
N THR A 327 -14.44 -6.12 4.72
CA THR A 327 -14.29 -7.56 4.65
C THR A 327 -12.88 -7.90 4.18
N VAL A 328 -12.30 -8.93 4.78
CA VAL A 328 -11.08 -9.58 4.28
C VAL A 328 -11.54 -10.76 3.44
N GLY A 329 -11.41 -10.65 2.12
CA GLY A 329 -11.86 -11.69 1.21
C GLY A 329 -10.90 -12.88 1.16
N THR A 330 -11.33 -13.95 0.47
CA THR A 330 -10.52 -15.17 0.35
C THR A 330 -9.23 -14.88 -0.43
N PRO A 331 -8.04 -15.29 0.05
CA PRO A 331 -6.78 -15.07 -0.66
C PRO A 331 -6.77 -15.77 -2.01
N THR A 332 -6.32 -15.07 -3.04
CA THR A 332 -6.19 -15.58 -4.42
C THR A 332 -4.73 -15.86 -4.77
N ASP A 333 -4.48 -16.84 -5.63
CA ASP A 333 -3.13 -17.16 -6.10
C ASP A 333 -2.72 -16.27 -7.29
N VAL A 334 -1.54 -15.67 -7.17
CA VAL A 334 -0.86 -14.94 -8.24
C VAL A 334 0.40 -15.72 -8.61
N ALA A 335 0.49 -16.17 -9.85
CA ALA A 335 1.65 -16.91 -10.36
C ALA A 335 2.90 -16.03 -10.38
N ALA A 336 4.07 -16.66 -10.25
CA ALA A 336 5.35 -15.98 -10.46
C ALA A 336 5.47 -15.50 -11.92
N PRO A 337 6.03 -14.30 -12.18
CA PRO A 337 6.40 -13.86 -13.51
C PRO A 337 7.37 -14.84 -14.20
N THR A 338 7.21 -15.03 -15.52
CA THR A 338 8.04 -15.96 -16.31
C THR A 338 9.49 -15.53 -16.47
N ASP A 339 9.81 -14.27 -16.17
CA ASP A 339 11.15 -13.70 -16.18
C ASP A 339 11.91 -13.89 -14.84
N ASN A 340 11.27 -14.52 -13.84
CA ASN A 340 11.77 -14.69 -12.47
C ASN A 340 12.06 -13.37 -11.73
N SER A 341 11.45 -12.25 -12.15
CA SER A 341 11.55 -10.96 -11.46
C SER A 341 10.84 -10.92 -10.10
N ASP A 342 9.98 -11.89 -9.83
CA ASP A 342 9.24 -12.03 -8.57
C ASP A 342 8.88 -13.48 -8.25
N VAL A 343 8.42 -13.73 -7.02
CA VAL A 343 7.88 -15.01 -6.56
C VAL A 343 6.37 -15.09 -6.75
N ALA A 344 5.80 -16.30 -6.65
CA ALA A 344 4.36 -16.48 -6.55
C ALA A 344 3.81 -15.86 -5.24
N ARG A 345 2.58 -15.36 -5.26
CA ARG A 345 2.00 -14.58 -4.14
C ARG A 345 0.58 -15.02 -3.80
N LYS A 346 0.22 -14.88 -2.53
CA LYS A 346 -1.16 -14.93 -2.03
C LYS A 346 -1.65 -13.49 -1.93
N LYS A 347 -2.67 -13.15 -2.73
CA LYS A 347 -3.26 -11.81 -2.79
C LYS A 347 -4.50 -11.74 -1.91
N ILE A 348 -4.43 -10.95 -0.85
CA ILE A 348 -5.44 -10.82 0.19
C ILE A 348 -6.20 -9.49 -0.03
N PRO A 349 -7.49 -9.52 -0.44
CA PRO A 349 -8.30 -8.31 -0.63
C PRO A 349 -8.89 -7.79 0.69
N ILE A 350 -8.79 -6.48 0.90
CA ILE A 350 -9.52 -5.74 1.93
C ILE A 350 -10.47 -4.79 1.19
N THR A 351 -11.77 -5.11 1.22
CA THR A 351 -12.83 -4.35 0.54
C THR A 351 -13.76 -3.68 1.55
N PHE A 352 -14.28 -2.51 1.22
CA PHE A 352 -15.16 -1.73 2.11
C PHE A 352 -16.64 -2.00 1.83
N THR A 353 -17.41 -2.17 2.90
CA THR A 353 -18.87 -2.35 2.83
C THR A 353 -19.57 -1.00 2.57
N GLU A 354 -20.90 -0.97 2.47
CA GLU A 354 -21.62 0.31 2.37
C GLU A 354 -21.43 1.18 3.62
N ASP A 355 -21.48 0.60 4.82
CA ASP A 355 -21.10 1.28 6.07
C ASP A 355 -19.62 1.70 6.10
N GLY A 356 -18.73 0.88 5.51
CA GLY A 356 -17.31 1.21 5.34
C GLY A 356 -17.10 2.45 4.48
N ASN A 357 -17.72 2.47 3.30
CA ASN A 357 -17.68 3.58 2.37
C ASN A 357 -18.26 4.86 2.98
N GLN A 358 -19.28 4.75 3.85
CA GLN A 358 -19.74 5.88 4.66
C GLN A 358 -18.63 6.39 5.59
N LYS A 359 -17.91 5.52 6.31
CA LYS A 359 -16.77 5.94 7.15
C LYS A 359 -15.63 6.59 6.35
N LEU A 360 -15.33 6.09 5.14
CA LEU A 360 -14.35 6.71 4.25
C LEU A 360 -14.78 8.13 3.83
N ALA A 361 -16.05 8.30 3.45
CA ALA A 361 -16.63 9.59 3.10
C ALA A 361 -16.70 10.56 4.30
N ASP A 362 -17.12 10.09 5.48
CA ASP A 362 -17.17 10.87 6.71
C ASP A 362 -15.78 11.44 7.05
N GLU A 363 -14.73 10.60 6.99
CA GLU A 363 -13.35 11.02 7.27
C GLU A 363 -12.85 12.05 6.25
N VAL A 364 -13.07 11.83 4.95
CA VAL A 364 -12.68 12.77 3.89
C VAL A 364 -13.43 14.09 3.98
N ASN A 365 -14.70 14.07 4.43
CA ASN A 365 -15.52 15.27 4.51
C ASN A 365 -15.26 16.14 5.74
N LYS A 366 -14.52 15.66 6.76
CA LYS A 366 -14.12 16.47 7.92
C LYS A 366 -13.45 17.77 7.47
N ASP A 367 -13.83 18.90 8.08
CA ASP A 367 -13.25 20.21 7.76
C ASP A 367 -11.72 20.27 7.92
N ALA A 368 -11.16 19.50 8.86
CA ALA A 368 -9.72 19.37 9.06
C ALA A 368 -8.98 18.68 7.88
N ASN A 369 -9.70 17.92 7.04
CA ASN A 369 -9.19 17.16 5.90
C ASN A 369 -9.48 17.83 4.54
N VAL A 370 -10.17 18.97 4.51
CA VAL A 370 -10.38 19.75 3.28
C VAL A 370 -9.04 20.14 2.67
N GLY A 371 -8.86 19.85 1.38
CA GLY A 371 -7.61 20.06 0.64
C GLY A 371 -6.45 19.13 1.03
N LYS A 372 -6.71 18.09 1.83
CA LYS A 372 -5.72 17.08 2.25
C LYS A 372 -6.12 15.69 1.79
N PHE A 373 -5.13 14.81 1.68
CA PHE A 373 -5.37 13.38 1.42
C PHE A 373 -5.57 12.63 2.75
N VAL A 374 -6.64 11.83 2.78
CA VAL A 374 -6.91 10.85 3.85
C VAL A 374 -6.34 9.49 3.42
N TYR A 375 -5.98 8.67 4.40
CA TYR A 375 -5.40 7.35 4.19
C TYR A 375 -6.19 6.29 4.96
N VAL A 376 -6.30 5.11 4.35
CA VAL A 376 -6.55 3.85 5.03
C VAL A 376 -5.21 3.28 5.50
N SER A 377 -5.16 2.73 6.70
CA SER A 377 -4.03 1.92 7.19
C SER A 377 -4.51 0.50 7.48
N VAL A 378 -3.78 -0.51 7.02
CA VAL A 378 -4.08 -1.94 7.28
C VAL A 378 -2.85 -2.61 7.88
N THR A 379 -2.97 -3.12 9.10
CA THR A 379 -1.89 -3.85 9.78
C THR A 379 -2.11 -5.35 9.69
N PHE A 380 -1.04 -6.05 9.35
CA PHE A 380 -0.99 -7.50 9.22
C PHE A 380 0.07 -8.07 10.13
N THR A 381 -0.24 -9.17 10.82
CA THR A 381 0.69 -9.95 11.64
C THR A 381 0.78 -11.35 11.05
N PHE A 382 1.86 -11.65 10.32
CA PHE A 382 2.10 -12.98 9.77
C PHE A 382 3.01 -13.79 10.69
N LYS A 383 2.85 -15.11 10.73
CA LYS A 383 3.83 -16.02 11.33
C LYS A 383 4.70 -16.63 10.24
N LEU A 384 6.02 -16.47 10.37
CA LEU A 384 7.01 -17.03 9.45
C LEU A 384 6.98 -18.57 9.51
N LYS A 385 7.26 -19.22 8.39
CA LYS A 385 7.46 -20.67 8.33
C LYS A 385 8.73 -21.13 9.07
N ASP A 386 8.95 -22.44 9.10
CA ASP A 386 10.14 -23.08 9.64
C ASP A 386 11.44 -22.76 8.86
N SER A 387 12.59 -23.12 9.46
CA SER A 387 13.91 -22.86 8.87
C SER A 387 14.22 -23.69 7.62
N ALA A 388 13.54 -24.82 7.40
CA ALA A 388 13.72 -25.60 6.17
C ALA A 388 13.06 -24.89 4.97
N THR A 389 11.98 -24.15 5.24
CA THR A 389 11.26 -23.32 4.27
C THR A 389 11.95 -21.97 4.04
N LEU A 390 12.36 -21.27 5.11
CA LEU A 390 13.03 -19.98 4.98
C LEU A 390 14.45 -20.11 4.44
N GLY A 391 15.25 -21.07 4.93
CA GLY A 391 16.66 -21.24 4.55
C GLY A 391 17.45 -19.94 4.66
N ALA A 392 18.09 -19.54 3.56
CA ALA A 392 18.77 -18.26 3.38
C ALA A 392 18.05 -17.36 2.34
N ASN A 393 16.73 -17.53 2.19
CA ASN A 393 15.93 -16.80 1.21
C ASN A 393 15.65 -15.35 1.64
N LYS A 394 15.24 -14.55 0.65
CA LYS A 394 14.72 -13.20 0.85
C LYS A 394 13.19 -13.21 0.79
N VAL A 395 12.54 -12.68 1.82
CA VAL A 395 11.08 -12.57 1.94
C VAL A 395 10.66 -11.13 1.69
N THR A 396 10.09 -10.85 0.52
CA THR A 396 9.59 -9.52 0.14
C THR A 396 8.06 -9.52 0.11
N ASN A 397 7.41 -8.71 0.95
CA ASN A 397 5.96 -8.54 0.94
C ASN A 397 5.57 -7.27 0.16
N LYS A 398 4.63 -7.38 -0.78
CA LYS A 398 4.17 -6.29 -1.65
C LYS A 398 2.75 -5.84 -1.30
N ALA A 399 2.34 -4.67 -1.74
CA ALA A 399 0.96 -4.21 -1.68
C ALA A 399 0.52 -3.63 -3.04
N SER A 400 -0.80 -3.53 -3.23
CA SER A 400 -1.40 -2.71 -4.29
C SER A 400 -2.71 -2.09 -3.80
N ILE A 401 -3.21 -1.10 -4.51
CA ILE A 401 -4.59 -0.63 -4.41
C ILE A 401 -5.29 -0.73 -5.76
N LEU A 402 -6.59 -1.00 -5.73
CA LEU A 402 -7.49 -0.79 -6.85
C LEU A 402 -8.33 0.45 -6.56
N PRO A 403 -8.25 1.51 -7.38
CA PRO A 403 -9.03 2.74 -7.20
C PRO A 403 -10.55 2.50 -7.23
N SER A 404 -11.28 3.46 -6.65
CA SER A 404 -12.73 3.47 -6.71
C SER A 404 -13.22 3.59 -8.15
N HIS A 405 -14.21 2.78 -8.51
CA HIS A 405 -14.73 2.69 -9.87
C HIS A 405 -16.21 2.27 -9.85
N LYS A 406 -16.95 2.69 -10.88
CA LYS A 406 -18.36 2.37 -10.98
C LYS A 406 -18.55 0.86 -11.23
N PRO A 407 -19.36 0.14 -10.43
CA PRO A 407 -19.67 -1.25 -10.72
C PRO A 407 -20.26 -1.43 -12.13
N GLY A 408 -19.71 -2.38 -12.90
CA GLY A 408 -20.14 -2.66 -14.27
C GLY A 408 -19.49 -1.79 -15.36
N THR A 409 -18.52 -0.92 -15.04
CA THR A 409 -17.65 -0.28 -16.04
C THR A 409 -16.30 -1.00 -16.16
N THR A 410 -15.44 -0.51 -17.06
CA THR A 410 -14.02 -0.87 -17.09
C THR A 410 -13.41 -0.74 -15.69
N VAL A 411 -12.74 -1.80 -15.23
CA VAL A 411 -12.01 -1.82 -13.95
C VAL A 411 -10.65 -1.14 -14.17
N PRO A 412 -10.22 -0.22 -13.30
CA PRO A 412 -8.92 0.45 -13.43
C PRO A 412 -7.76 -0.51 -13.16
N ASP A 413 -6.56 -0.15 -13.63
CA ASP A 413 -5.33 -0.85 -13.28
C ASP A 413 -5.05 -0.76 -11.77
N GLU A 414 -4.50 -1.84 -11.20
CA GLU A 414 -3.92 -1.80 -9.85
C GLU A 414 -2.65 -0.95 -9.81
N ILE A 415 -2.52 -0.20 -8.72
CA ILE A 415 -1.35 0.62 -8.42
C ILE A 415 -0.52 -0.11 -7.35
N PRO A 416 0.69 -0.60 -7.69
CA PRO A 416 1.54 -1.30 -6.75
C PRO A 416 2.18 -0.34 -5.74
N SER A 417 2.65 -0.87 -4.63
CA SER A 417 3.41 -0.10 -3.63
C SER A 417 4.84 0.17 -4.07
N ASP A 418 5.27 1.41 -3.92
CA ASP A 418 6.67 1.79 -4.07
C ASP A 418 7.53 1.15 -2.96
N ASN A 419 8.73 0.69 -3.33
CA ASN A 419 9.76 0.16 -2.42
C ASN A 419 9.25 -0.86 -1.38
N PRO A 420 8.73 -2.02 -1.81
CA PRO A 420 8.16 -3.02 -0.90
C PRO A 420 9.21 -3.56 0.10
N PRO A 421 8.84 -3.71 1.39
CA PRO A 421 9.77 -4.13 2.43
C PRO A 421 10.18 -5.60 2.27
N SER A 422 11.38 -5.91 2.74
CA SER A 422 11.95 -7.24 2.59
C SER A 422 12.90 -7.62 3.72
N THR A 423 12.78 -8.85 4.22
CA THR A 423 13.71 -9.43 5.19
C THR A 423 14.57 -10.49 4.51
N ASP A 424 15.86 -10.39 4.71
CA ASP A 424 16.88 -11.31 4.20
C ASP A 424 17.27 -12.28 5.31
N PHE A 425 17.24 -13.61 5.07
CA PHE A 425 17.53 -14.62 6.09
C PHE A 425 18.85 -15.37 5.84
N ALA A 426 19.40 -16.00 6.88
CA ALA A 426 20.55 -16.90 6.83
C ALA A 426 20.54 -17.91 7.98
N THR A 427 21.28 -19.00 7.83
CA THR A 427 21.42 -20.03 8.87
C THR A 427 22.32 -19.56 10.00
N PHE A 428 21.83 -19.66 11.23
CA PHE A 428 22.59 -19.41 12.45
C PHE A 428 22.73 -20.68 13.29
N LYS A 429 23.88 -20.84 13.91
CA LYS A 429 24.19 -21.92 14.88
C LYS A 429 24.92 -21.35 16.09
N ILE A 430 24.84 -22.06 17.21
CA ILE A 430 25.64 -21.78 18.41
C ILE A 430 26.62 -22.95 18.60
N LYS A 431 27.92 -22.67 18.69
CA LYS A 431 28.97 -23.63 19.08
C LYS A 431 29.33 -23.41 20.54
N LYS A 432 29.02 -24.38 21.40
CA LYS A 432 29.38 -24.39 22.80
C LYS A 432 30.73 -25.06 23.02
N VAL A 433 31.63 -24.37 23.70
CA VAL A 433 32.96 -24.89 24.07
C VAL A 433 33.33 -24.62 25.53
N SER A 434 34.36 -25.33 25.99
CA SER A 434 35.06 -25.14 27.26
C SER A 434 36.03 -23.95 27.19
N SER A 435 36.07 -23.10 28.22
CA SER A 435 37.05 -22.01 28.30
C SER A 435 38.48 -22.49 28.57
N LYS A 436 38.68 -23.77 28.91
CA LYS A 436 39.98 -24.35 29.26
C LYS A 436 40.82 -24.72 28.03
N ASP A 437 40.17 -25.27 27.02
CA ASP A 437 40.81 -25.99 25.91
C ASP A 437 40.00 -25.96 24.59
N ASP A 438 38.92 -25.16 24.53
CA ASP A 438 37.99 -25.07 23.40
C ASP A 438 37.35 -26.41 22.96
N SER A 439 37.38 -27.42 23.85
CA SER A 439 36.66 -28.68 23.63
C SER A 439 35.14 -28.47 23.57
N ALA A 440 34.47 -29.17 22.66
CA ALA A 440 33.05 -28.97 22.37
C ALA A 440 32.12 -29.61 23.43
N LEU A 441 31.09 -28.87 23.85
CA LEU A 441 30.21 -29.22 24.97
C LEU A 441 28.74 -29.38 24.52
N GLY A 442 28.21 -30.59 24.63
CA GLY A 442 26.77 -30.84 24.50
C GLY A 442 26.01 -30.51 25.78
N GLY A 443 24.69 -30.37 25.68
CA GLY A 443 23.79 -30.16 26.83
C GLY A 443 23.62 -28.72 27.31
N ALA A 444 24.24 -27.73 26.66
CA ALA A 444 23.90 -26.32 26.92
C ALA A 444 22.58 -25.96 26.25
N LYS A 445 21.73 -25.19 26.91
CA LYS A 445 20.47 -24.71 26.35
C LYS A 445 20.47 -23.20 26.14
N PHE A 446 19.85 -22.77 25.05
CA PHE A 446 19.85 -21.39 24.60
C PHE A 446 18.46 -20.91 24.21
N ARG A 447 18.24 -19.61 24.37
CA ARG A 447 17.10 -18.86 23.80
C ARG A 447 17.61 -17.62 23.06
N LEU A 448 16.87 -17.21 22.04
CA LEU A 448 17.14 -16.00 21.25
C LEU A 448 16.10 -14.93 21.55
N PHE A 449 16.48 -13.66 21.53
CA PHE A 449 15.62 -12.50 21.78
C PHE A 449 15.85 -11.44 20.70
N ALA A 450 14.79 -10.79 20.24
CA ALA A 450 14.90 -9.64 19.33
C ALA A 450 15.28 -8.35 20.08
N VAL A 451 14.92 -8.24 21.36
CA VAL A 451 15.10 -7.04 22.19
C VAL A 451 16.12 -7.29 23.31
N LYS A 452 17.04 -6.34 23.50
CA LYS A 452 18.14 -6.45 24.49
C LYS A 452 17.64 -6.56 25.92
N ASN A 453 16.73 -5.67 26.30
CA ASN A 453 16.22 -5.58 27.67
C ASN A 453 15.48 -6.87 28.10
N ASP A 454 14.84 -7.56 27.15
CA ASP A 454 14.19 -8.85 27.42
C ASP A 454 15.22 -9.96 27.69
N ALA A 455 16.32 -10.00 26.91
CA ALA A 455 17.43 -10.93 27.14
C ALA A 455 18.16 -10.67 28.48
N GLU A 456 18.35 -9.40 28.84
CA GLU A 456 18.90 -8.98 30.13
C GLU A 456 17.94 -9.34 31.28
N GLY A 457 16.63 -9.12 31.10
CA GLY A 457 15.59 -9.53 32.05
C GLY A 457 15.59 -11.03 32.32
N CYS A 458 15.67 -11.85 31.27
CA CYS A 458 15.83 -13.31 31.37
C CYS A 458 17.10 -13.69 32.13
N THR A 459 18.23 -13.11 31.75
CA THR A 459 19.54 -13.33 32.39
C THR A 459 19.54 -13.00 33.89
N ASN A 460 18.86 -11.92 34.28
CA ASN A 460 18.74 -11.48 35.66
C ASN A 460 17.80 -12.39 36.47
N ALA A 461 16.66 -12.80 35.91
CA ALA A 461 15.78 -13.78 36.54
C ALA A 461 16.49 -15.12 36.81
N LEU A 462 17.33 -15.58 35.87
CA LEU A 462 18.18 -16.76 36.06
C LEU A 462 19.30 -16.55 37.11
N LYS A 463 19.76 -15.31 37.35
CA LYS A 463 20.72 -14.98 38.44
C LYS A 463 20.03 -14.94 39.80
N GLU A 464 18.77 -14.49 39.85
CA GLU A 464 17.93 -14.46 41.04
C GLU A 464 17.38 -15.84 41.45
N GLY A 465 17.56 -16.87 40.61
CA GLY A 465 17.06 -18.22 40.87
C GLY A 465 15.55 -18.38 40.64
N LYS A 466 14.92 -17.49 39.84
CA LYS A 466 13.50 -17.62 39.47
C LYS A 466 13.25 -18.90 38.67
N THR A 467 12.08 -19.49 38.90
CA THR A 467 11.63 -20.73 38.24
C THR A 467 10.13 -20.64 37.91
N GLY A 468 9.59 -21.65 37.22
CA GLY A 468 8.15 -21.74 36.95
C GLY A 468 7.61 -20.56 36.14
N SER A 469 6.45 -20.04 36.54
CA SER A 469 5.76 -18.91 35.89
C SER A 469 6.64 -17.66 35.76
N ASP A 470 7.41 -17.36 36.79
CA ASP A 470 8.15 -16.10 36.90
C ASP A 470 9.32 -16.07 35.94
N LEU A 471 9.94 -17.24 35.69
CA LEU A 471 10.95 -17.40 34.66
C LEU A 471 10.33 -17.45 33.26
N LYS A 472 9.18 -18.13 33.10
CA LYS A 472 8.47 -18.22 31.82
C LYS A 472 8.10 -16.84 31.27
N ALA A 473 7.53 -15.97 32.11
CA ALA A 473 7.06 -14.64 31.70
C ALA A 473 8.17 -13.69 31.20
N VAL A 474 9.43 -13.91 31.58
CA VAL A 474 10.57 -13.03 31.25
C VAL A 474 11.60 -13.68 30.30
N CYS A 475 11.72 -15.01 30.31
CA CYS A 475 12.59 -15.74 29.39
C CYS A 475 11.83 -16.33 28.21
N GLU A 476 10.74 -17.06 28.45
CA GLU A 476 10.07 -17.81 27.40
C GLU A 476 9.17 -16.92 26.55
N ASP A 477 8.26 -16.19 27.21
CA ASP A 477 7.22 -15.36 26.56
C ASP A 477 7.77 -14.09 25.90
N LYS A 478 9.09 -13.87 26.02
CA LYS A 478 9.86 -12.78 25.39
C LYS A 478 10.93 -13.27 24.40
N SER A 479 11.17 -14.58 24.35
CA SER A 479 12.11 -15.19 23.40
C SER A 479 11.46 -15.46 22.04
N SER A 480 12.28 -15.69 21.03
CA SER A 480 11.89 -16.19 19.72
C SER A 480 11.11 -17.50 19.86
N THR A 481 9.80 -17.43 19.64
CA THR A 481 8.88 -18.58 19.62
C THR A 481 9.32 -19.61 18.59
N GLY A 482 9.87 -19.16 17.46
CA GLY A 482 10.36 -20.01 16.39
C GLY A 482 11.64 -20.80 16.73
N PHE A 483 12.53 -20.21 17.53
CA PHE A 483 13.71 -20.91 18.05
C PHE A 483 13.36 -21.83 19.22
N GLY A 484 12.43 -21.38 20.07
CA GLY A 484 12.12 -22.02 21.35
C GLY A 484 13.33 -22.02 22.29
N GLU A 485 13.56 -23.15 22.95
CA GLU A 485 14.81 -23.43 23.66
C GLU A 485 15.54 -24.56 22.94
N LYS A 486 16.74 -24.29 22.40
CA LYS A 486 17.56 -25.31 21.72
C LYS A 486 18.74 -25.75 22.57
N GLU A 487 18.98 -27.06 22.57
CA GLU A 487 20.12 -27.70 23.23
C GLU A 487 21.28 -27.92 22.25
N THR A 488 22.52 -27.87 22.73
CA THR A 488 23.69 -28.24 21.93
C THR A 488 23.91 -29.74 21.91
N SER A 489 24.20 -30.27 20.73
CA SER A 489 24.30 -31.71 20.48
C SER A 489 25.37 -32.38 21.35
N SER A 490 24.99 -33.50 21.98
CA SER A 490 25.90 -34.39 22.72
C SER A 490 26.44 -35.55 21.86
N ASP A 491 26.33 -35.45 20.53
CA ASP A 491 26.85 -36.44 19.57
C ASP A 491 28.36 -36.69 19.79
N ASN A 492 28.81 -37.91 19.47
CA ASN A 492 30.21 -38.30 19.48
C ASN A 492 30.97 -37.79 18.23
N ASP A 493 30.24 -37.48 17.16
CA ASP A 493 30.78 -36.79 15.98
C ASP A 493 31.26 -35.37 16.36
N ALA A 494 32.58 -35.16 16.35
CA ALA A 494 33.21 -33.88 16.70
C ALA A 494 32.77 -32.70 15.81
N SER A 495 32.29 -32.97 14.58
CA SER A 495 31.75 -31.93 13.69
C SER A 495 30.42 -31.38 14.18
N LYS A 496 29.61 -32.19 14.88
CA LYS A 496 28.28 -31.84 15.41
C LYS A 496 28.29 -31.53 16.90
N LYS A 497 29.16 -32.19 17.68
CA LYS A 497 29.22 -32.03 19.14
C LYS A 497 29.29 -30.56 19.53
N GLY A 498 28.46 -30.15 20.47
CA GLY A 498 28.36 -28.78 20.93
C GLY A 498 27.78 -27.76 19.94
N LEU A 499 27.27 -28.17 18.77
CA LEU A 499 26.45 -27.28 17.92
C LEU A 499 24.96 -27.41 18.25
N THR A 500 24.21 -26.31 18.15
CA THR A 500 22.77 -26.38 17.91
C THR A 500 22.48 -26.72 16.45
N ASP A 501 21.29 -27.25 16.17
CA ASP A 501 20.76 -27.28 14.80
C ASP A 501 20.69 -25.88 14.20
N GLY A 502 20.82 -25.80 12.87
CA GLY A 502 20.67 -24.57 12.12
C GLY A 502 19.29 -23.93 12.32
N TYR A 503 19.26 -22.61 12.33
CA TYR A 503 18.04 -21.81 12.45
C TYR A 503 18.09 -20.60 11.52
N SER A 504 17.04 -20.34 10.74
CA SER A 504 16.98 -19.19 9.85
C SER A 504 16.70 -17.90 10.64
N VAL A 505 17.69 -17.01 10.75
CA VAL A 505 17.59 -15.69 11.40
C VAL A 505 17.65 -14.56 10.38
N LYS A 506 17.14 -13.38 10.75
CA LYS A 506 17.27 -12.15 9.95
C LYS A 506 18.74 -11.70 9.82
N ARG A 507 19.12 -11.18 8.66
CA ARG A 507 20.46 -10.66 8.36
C ARG A 507 20.57 -9.16 8.59
N GLY A 508 21.75 -8.72 9.00
CA GLY A 508 22.13 -7.30 9.06
C GLY A 508 21.51 -6.49 10.20
N GLU A 509 20.81 -7.16 11.12
CA GLU A 509 20.23 -6.61 12.33
C GLU A 509 20.62 -7.49 13.53
N ALA A 510 20.70 -6.88 14.70
CA ALA A 510 21.07 -7.58 15.92
C ALA A 510 19.96 -8.48 16.46
N PHE A 511 20.38 -9.54 17.15
CA PHE A 511 19.58 -10.31 18.10
C PHE A 511 20.48 -10.77 19.25
N TYR A 512 19.87 -11.26 20.32
CA TYR A 512 20.54 -11.52 21.59
C TYR A 512 20.40 -12.99 21.97
N VAL A 513 21.50 -13.61 22.38
CA VAL A 513 21.59 -15.03 22.75
C VAL A 513 21.84 -15.15 24.25
N VAL A 514 21.02 -15.95 24.93
CA VAL A 514 21.15 -16.23 26.37
C VAL A 514 21.30 -17.73 26.60
N GLU A 515 22.31 -18.14 27.35
CA GLU A 515 22.40 -19.52 27.86
C GLU A 515 21.45 -19.67 29.05
N THR A 516 20.42 -20.51 28.92
CA THR A 516 19.45 -20.81 29.98
C THR A 516 19.92 -21.95 30.89
N VAL A 517 20.63 -22.93 30.35
CA VAL A 517 21.17 -24.09 31.07
C VAL A 517 22.60 -24.36 30.63
N ALA A 518 23.51 -24.57 31.59
CA ALA A 518 24.90 -24.92 31.34
C ALA A 518 25.09 -26.42 31.04
N PRO A 519 26.15 -26.82 30.30
CA PRO A 519 26.57 -28.22 30.22
C PRO A 519 26.87 -28.82 31.60
N ALA A 520 26.67 -30.13 31.74
CA ALA A 520 27.02 -30.84 32.97
C ALA A 520 28.51 -30.66 33.33
N GLY A 521 28.79 -30.23 34.56
CA GLY A 521 30.15 -29.93 35.03
C GLY A 521 30.68 -28.55 34.62
N TYR A 522 29.83 -27.62 34.21
CA TYR A 522 30.18 -26.23 33.86
C TYR A 522 29.27 -25.23 34.56
N ILE A 523 29.79 -24.04 34.84
CA ILE A 523 29.01 -22.90 35.33
C ILE A 523 28.34 -22.22 34.13
N ARG A 524 27.08 -21.77 34.30
CA ARG A 524 26.32 -21.04 33.27
C ARG A 524 27.01 -19.73 32.93
N ASN A 525 27.09 -19.40 31.65
CA ASN A 525 27.47 -18.08 31.19
C ASN A 525 26.39 -17.06 31.63
N PRO A 526 26.77 -15.98 32.34
CA PRO A 526 25.84 -14.96 32.82
C PRO A 526 25.65 -13.78 31.85
N ASP A 527 26.27 -13.83 30.68
CA ASP A 527 26.32 -12.74 29.70
C ASP A 527 25.21 -12.88 28.65
N VAL A 528 24.74 -11.73 28.15
CA VAL A 528 23.90 -11.64 26.97
C VAL A 528 24.80 -11.45 25.76
N HIS A 529 24.81 -12.39 24.82
CA HIS A 529 25.61 -12.28 23.61
C HIS A 529 24.82 -11.57 22.51
N GLU A 530 25.20 -10.33 22.21
CA GLU A 530 24.70 -9.60 21.04
C GLU A 530 25.35 -10.15 19.76
N PHE A 531 24.54 -10.51 18.77
CA PHE A 531 25.00 -11.09 17.51
C PHE A 531 24.29 -10.41 16.32
N THR A 532 25.05 -10.11 15.27
CA THR A 532 24.52 -9.61 13.98
C THR A 532 25.10 -10.47 12.87
N LEU A 533 24.24 -11.12 12.10
CA LEU A 533 24.67 -11.93 10.96
C LEU A 533 24.95 -11.02 9.76
N ASP A 534 26.16 -11.08 9.20
CA ASP A 534 26.57 -10.24 8.05
C ASP A 534 25.60 -10.37 6.85
N LYS A 535 25.27 -9.24 6.21
CA LYS A 535 24.30 -9.17 5.10
C LYS A 535 24.67 -10.04 3.90
N ASN A 536 25.96 -10.37 3.74
CA ASN A 536 26.50 -11.13 2.61
C ASN A 536 26.70 -12.62 2.93
N LYS A 537 26.61 -13.03 4.20
CA LYS A 537 26.70 -14.44 4.58
C LYS A 537 25.36 -15.18 4.40
N THR A 538 25.44 -16.48 4.16
CA THR A 538 24.29 -17.41 4.12
C THR A 538 24.25 -18.34 5.34
N GLU A 539 25.38 -18.50 6.04
CA GLU A 539 25.48 -19.16 7.34
C GLU A 539 26.50 -18.41 8.23
N ASP A 540 26.26 -18.39 9.54
CA ASP A 540 27.26 -17.98 10.54
C ASP A 540 27.09 -18.73 11.88
N THR A 541 28.12 -18.72 12.73
CA THR A 541 28.12 -19.46 14.02
C THR A 541 28.69 -18.64 15.17
N LEU A 542 27.90 -18.42 16.22
CA LEU A 542 28.38 -17.83 17.47
C LEU A 542 29.08 -18.90 18.33
N THR A 543 30.30 -18.63 18.80
CA THR A 543 30.98 -19.50 19.78
C THR A 543 30.80 -18.98 21.20
N VAL A 544 30.26 -19.81 22.10
CA VAL A 544 29.99 -19.47 23.52
C VAL A 544 30.84 -20.36 24.43
N LYS A 545 31.68 -19.74 25.28
CA LYS A 545 32.57 -20.45 26.22
C LYS A 545 31.96 -20.51 27.64
N ASN A 546 32.10 -21.65 28.32
CA ASN A 546 31.78 -21.77 29.76
C ASN A 546 33.02 -22.20 30.55
N ILE A 547 33.01 -21.78 31.81
CA ILE A 547 34.01 -22.12 32.81
C ILE A 547 33.64 -23.49 33.41
N PRO A 548 34.54 -24.50 33.37
CA PRO A 548 34.32 -25.75 34.09
C PRO A 548 34.05 -25.52 35.57
N ASP A 549 33.09 -26.24 36.13
CA ASP A 549 32.85 -26.23 37.57
C ASP A 549 34.08 -26.77 38.31
N SER A 550 34.34 -26.22 39.49
CA SER A 550 35.45 -26.61 40.35
C SER A 550 35.24 -27.97 41.05
N GLY A 551 34.01 -28.49 40.99
CA GLY A 551 33.57 -29.70 41.67
C GLY A 551 33.52 -29.53 43.19
N ASN A 552 33.36 -30.64 43.93
CA ASN A 552 33.34 -30.64 45.39
C ASN A 552 34.69 -30.20 46.00
N GLY A 553 34.88 -28.88 46.15
CA GLY A 553 35.90 -28.29 47.00
C GLY A 553 37.06 -27.56 46.30
N GLY A 554 36.94 -27.15 45.04
CA GLY A 554 37.86 -26.17 44.41
C GLY A 554 39.28 -26.67 44.06
N LYS A 555 39.61 -27.93 44.34
CA LYS A 555 40.99 -28.47 44.33
C LYS A 555 41.48 -29.01 42.97
N GLY A 556 40.62 -29.03 41.94
CA GLY A 556 40.81 -29.92 40.78
C GLY A 556 41.46 -29.32 39.52
N TRP A 557 41.16 -28.06 39.16
CA TRP A 557 41.51 -27.58 37.81
C TRP A 557 41.90 -26.10 37.67
N LEU A 558 41.33 -25.20 38.49
CA LEU A 558 41.58 -23.75 38.35
C LEU A 558 42.86 -23.29 39.05
N PHE A 559 43.12 -23.81 40.26
CA PHE A 559 44.35 -23.58 41.01
C PHE A 559 44.80 -24.87 41.71
N ASN A 560 46.09 -25.20 41.62
CA ASN A 560 46.72 -26.20 42.48
C ASN A 560 46.88 -25.60 43.89
N LEU A 561 45.78 -25.57 44.64
CA LEU A 561 45.81 -25.17 46.04
C LEU A 561 46.74 -26.13 46.80
N PRO A 562 47.70 -25.64 47.61
CA PRO A 562 48.50 -26.51 48.46
C PRO A 562 47.58 -27.29 49.41
N LYS A 563 48.04 -28.45 49.91
CA LYS A 563 47.25 -29.34 50.77
C LYS A 563 46.93 -28.70 52.13
N THR A 564 45.97 -27.77 52.14
CA THR A 564 45.33 -27.24 53.36
C THR A 564 44.36 -28.29 53.87
N GLY A 565 44.90 -29.24 54.64
CA GLY A 565 44.09 -30.17 55.42
C GLY A 565 43.23 -29.40 56.43
N ALA A 566 42.03 -29.91 56.71
CA ALA A 566 41.07 -29.28 57.64
C ALA A 566 41.62 -29.09 59.07
N ALA A 567 42.75 -29.71 59.40
CA ALA A 567 43.49 -29.51 60.64
C ALA A 567 44.03 -28.07 60.83
N GLY A 568 44.18 -27.27 59.76
CA GLY A 568 44.70 -25.91 59.86
C GLY A 568 43.86 -24.98 60.76
N VAL A 569 42.53 -25.08 60.67
CA VAL A 569 41.62 -24.27 61.51
C VAL A 569 41.59 -24.79 62.95
N VAL A 570 41.76 -26.10 63.15
CA VAL A 570 41.74 -26.75 64.48
C VAL A 570 42.95 -26.35 65.34
N ILE A 571 44.13 -26.17 64.73
CA ILE A 571 45.33 -25.72 65.47
C ILE A 571 45.18 -24.27 65.97
N PHE A 572 44.64 -23.36 65.15
CA PHE A 572 44.37 -21.99 65.60
C PHE A 572 43.25 -21.92 66.64
N ALA A 573 42.22 -22.77 66.53
CA ALA A 573 41.17 -22.89 67.55
C ALA A 573 41.72 -23.40 68.90
N LEU A 574 42.53 -24.47 68.90
CA LEU A 574 43.15 -25.01 70.12
C LEU A 574 44.13 -24.03 70.77
N ALA A 575 44.98 -23.37 69.98
CA ALA A 575 45.89 -22.34 70.48
C ALA A 575 45.13 -21.14 71.09
N GLY A 576 44.02 -20.72 70.46
CA GLY A 576 43.13 -19.69 70.99
C GLY A 576 42.48 -20.08 72.32
N VAL A 577 41.93 -21.30 72.43
CA VAL A 577 41.34 -21.80 73.68
C VAL A 577 42.38 -21.90 74.80
N CYS A 578 43.59 -22.40 74.51
CA CYS A 578 44.67 -22.46 75.50
C CYS A 578 45.10 -21.06 76.01
N LEU A 579 45.18 -20.06 75.13
CA LEU A 579 45.47 -18.68 75.53
C LEU A 579 44.37 -18.05 76.38
N VAL A 580 43.10 -18.30 76.06
CA VAL A 580 41.95 -17.82 76.86
C VAL A 580 41.93 -18.49 78.24
N CYS A 581 42.15 -19.80 78.34
CA CYS A 581 42.25 -20.49 79.62
C CYS A 581 43.42 -19.99 80.48
N PHE A 582 44.58 -19.70 79.88
CA PHE A 582 45.73 -19.16 80.59
C PHE A 582 45.47 -17.72 81.09
N GLY A 583 44.81 -16.89 80.27
CA GLY A 583 44.39 -15.54 80.66
C GLY A 583 43.40 -15.53 81.84
N ILE A 584 42.40 -16.42 81.82
CA ILE A 584 41.43 -16.57 82.92
C ILE A 584 42.14 -17.03 84.20
N PHE A 585 43.08 -17.98 84.12
CA PHE A 585 43.84 -18.45 85.28
C PHE A 585 44.71 -17.34 85.91
N VAL A 586 45.41 -16.54 85.10
CA VAL A 586 46.20 -15.40 85.58
C VAL A 586 45.30 -14.31 86.18
N PHE A 587 44.15 -14.01 85.56
CA PHE A 587 43.17 -13.07 86.09
C PHE A 587 42.62 -13.51 87.46
N MET A 588 42.21 -14.79 87.60
CA MET A 588 41.76 -15.35 88.88
C MET A 588 42.87 -15.36 89.94
N ARG A 589 44.14 -15.59 89.56
CA ARG A 589 45.28 -15.57 90.50
C ARG A 589 45.58 -14.16 91.00
N ASN A 590 45.43 -13.14 90.17
CA ASN A 590 45.60 -11.75 90.60
C ASN A 590 44.42 -11.30 91.46
N ARG A 591 43.17 -11.60 91.08
CA ARG A 591 41.99 -11.23 91.88
C ARG A 591 42.01 -11.80 93.29
N LYS A 592 42.54 -13.02 93.49
CA LYS A 592 42.74 -13.58 94.85
C LYS A 592 43.77 -12.80 95.68
N LYS A 593 44.80 -12.23 95.05
CA LYS A 593 45.77 -11.37 95.76
C LYS A 593 45.18 -10.01 96.11
N ASP A 594 44.36 -9.45 95.24
CA ASP A 594 43.69 -8.17 95.48
C ASP A 594 42.63 -8.31 96.59
N GLU A 595 41.88 -9.42 96.61
CA GLU A 595 40.94 -9.77 97.69
C GLU A 595 41.65 -10.05 99.03
N GLU A 596 42.88 -10.61 99.02
CA GLU A 596 43.72 -10.78 100.22
C GLU A 596 44.41 -9.48 100.68
N GLN A 597 44.54 -8.46 99.82
CA GLN A 597 45.13 -7.15 100.17
C GLN A 597 44.11 -6.05 100.53
N GLN A 598 42.82 -6.26 100.32
CA GLN A 598 41.75 -5.34 100.75
C GLN A 598 41.02 -5.78 102.04
N ALA A 599 41.44 -6.89 102.65
CA ALA A 599 40.89 -7.42 103.90
C ALA A 599 41.90 -7.42 105.07
N ALA A 600 42.92 -6.55 105.00
CA ALA A 600 43.97 -6.36 106.00
C ALA A 600 44.06 -4.89 106.44
#